data_AF-A0A0C2XLP9-F1
#
_entry.id   AF-A0A0C2XLP9-F1
#
_cell.length_a   1.000
_cell.length_b   1.000
_cell.length_c   1.000
_cell.angle_alpha   90.00
_cell.angle_beta   90.00
_cell.angle_gamma   90.00
#
_symmetry.space_group_name_H-M   'P 1'
#
loop_
_entity.id
_entity.type
_entity.pdbx_description
1 polymer ?
#
loop_
_entity_poly.entity_id
_entity_poly.type
_entity_poly.pdbx_seq_one_letter_code
_entity_poly.pdbx_strand_id
1 'polypeptide(L)' 'DNGWIMGPNSELLFWVPPAIRPGLCPLRNTMVIGGDVTQLDLKNFIHGKSWTRCREPPA' A
#
# COMPACT_ATOMS: atom_id res chain seq x y z
N ASP A 1 3.60 -12.69 -10.93
CA ASP A 1 3.26 -11.77 -9.85
C ASP A 1 2.45 -10.61 -10.44
N ASN A 2 1.17 -10.51 -10.07
CA ASN A 2 0.22 -9.60 -10.73
C ASN A 2 0.26 -8.19 -10.12
N GLY A 3 1.12 -7.96 -9.11
CA GLY A 3 1.27 -6.68 -8.43
C GLY A 3 0.22 -6.40 -7.37
N TRP A 4 -0.61 -7.38 -7.02
CA TRP A 4 -1.59 -7.26 -5.95
C TRP A 4 -0.96 -7.60 -4.60
N ILE A 5 -1.12 -6.71 -3.63
CA ILE A 5 -0.86 -7.02 -2.23
C ILE A 5 -2.09 -7.72 -1.67
N MET A 6 -1.85 -8.91 -1.12
CA MET A 6 -2.91 -9.75 -0.54
C MET A 6 -2.89 -9.68 0.97
N GLY A 7 -4.08 -9.72 1.57
CA GLY A 7 -4.23 -9.86 3.01
C GLY A 7 -4.09 -11.32 3.48
N PRO A 8 -4.20 -11.55 4.80
CA PRO A 8 -4.05 -12.88 5.39
C PRO A 8 -5.04 -13.94 4.87
N ASN A 9 -6.17 -13.52 4.30
CA ASN A 9 -7.22 -14.39 3.77
C ASN A 9 -7.21 -14.44 2.24
N SER A 10 -6.12 -14.05 1.58
CA SER A 10 -6.00 -13.93 0.12
C SER A 10 -6.92 -12.88 -0.51
N GLU A 11 -7.43 -11.93 0.29
CA GLU A 11 -8.18 -10.78 -0.21
C GLU A 11 -7.25 -9.78 -0.90
N LEU A 12 -7.72 -9.18 -2.00
CA LEU A 12 -6.99 -8.13 -2.71
C LEU A 12 -7.09 -6.83 -1.91
N LEU A 13 -5.97 -6.35 -1.39
CA LEU A 13 -5.93 -5.10 -0.62
C LEU A 13 -5.73 -3.89 -1.54
N PHE A 14 -4.65 -3.89 -2.33
CA PHE A 14 -4.35 -2.85 -3.30
C PHE A 14 -3.36 -3.35 -4.36
N TRP A 15 -3.35 -2.68 -5.50
CA TRP A 15 -2.43 -2.97 -6.60
C TRP A 15 -1.24 -1.99 -6.60
N VAL A 16 -0.05 -2.51 -6.85
CA VAL A 16 1.20 -1.75 -6.89
C VAL A 16 1.72 -1.67 -8.33
N PRO A 17 1.96 -0.46 -8.87
CA PRO A 17 2.57 -0.28 -10.17
C PRO A 17 3.97 -0.91 -10.27
N PRO A 18 4.35 -1.54 -11.41
CA PRO A 18 5.66 -2.18 -11.57
C PRO A 18 6.86 -1.30 -11.22
N ALA A 19 6.81 -0.02 -11.55
CA ALA A 19 7.89 0.94 -11.29
C ALA A 19 8.16 1.15 -9.78
N ILE A 20 7.16 0.92 -8.93
CA ILE A 20 7.22 1.18 -7.48
C ILE A 20 7.68 -0.08 -6.71
N ARG A 21 7.41 -1.27 -7.26
CA ARG A 21 7.65 -2.56 -6.57
C ARG A 21 9.08 -2.76 -6.06
N PRO A 22 10.15 -2.39 -6.79
CA PRO A 22 11.52 -2.63 -6.34
C PRO A 22 11.88 -1.88 -5.04
N GLY A 23 11.31 -0.69 -4.84
CA GLY A 23 11.55 0.14 -3.67
C GLY A 23 10.47 0.02 -2.58
N LEU A 24 9.38 -0.73 -2.84
CA LEU A 24 8.28 -0.86 -1.90
C LEU A 24 8.75 -1.58 -0.65
N CYS A 25 8.73 -0.87 0.48
CA CYS A 25 9.08 -1.50 1.74
C CYS A 25 7.94 -2.35 2.30
N PRO A 26 8.24 -3.57 2.76
CA PRO A 26 7.28 -4.37 3.51
C PRO A 26 6.78 -3.60 4.73
N LEU A 27 5.45 -3.58 4.92
CA LEU A 27 4.79 -2.94 6.06
C LEU A 27 5.26 -3.48 7.43
N ARG A 28 6.00 -4.58 7.45
CA ARG A 28 6.49 -5.26 8.66
C ARG A 28 7.89 -4.81 9.10
N ASN A 29 8.55 -3.94 8.35
CA ASN A 29 9.88 -3.45 8.70
C ASN A 29 9.79 -2.30 9.71
N THR A 30 10.54 -2.38 10.81
CA THR A 30 10.63 -1.32 11.82
C THR A 30 11.45 -0.11 11.33
N MET A 31 12.44 -0.37 10.47
CA MET A 31 13.33 0.65 9.92
C MET A 31 13.94 0.16 8.61
N VAL A 32 14.18 1.08 7.68
CA VAL A 32 14.86 0.84 6.40
C VAL A 32 16.04 1.79 6.36
N ILE A 33 17.25 1.28 6.11
CA ILE A 33 18.48 2.09 6.06
C ILE A 33 19.02 2.04 4.63
N GLY A 34 19.05 3.20 3.95
CA GLY A 34 19.55 3.36 2.58
C GLY A 34 18.53 3.08 1.46
N GLY A 35 18.83 3.55 0.24
CA GLY A 35 18.08 3.27 -1.00
C GLY A 35 16.94 4.23 -1.34
N ASP A 36 16.39 4.10 -2.55
CA ASP A 36 15.16 4.76 -3.01
C ASP A 36 13.95 3.96 -2.54
N VAL A 37 13.46 4.32 -1.34
CA VAL A 37 12.43 3.56 -0.66
C VAL A 37 11.06 4.18 -0.89
N THR A 38 10.09 3.37 -1.29
CA THR A 38 8.67 3.72 -1.23
C THR A 38 8.06 3.15 0.04
N GLN A 39 7.59 4.04 0.91
CA GLN A 39 6.78 3.68 2.07
C GLN A 39 5.31 3.90 1.78
N LEU A 40 4.47 2.98 2.23
CA LEU A 40 3.03 3.12 2.14
C LEU A 40 2.53 3.98 3.31
N ASP A 41 2.00 5.15 3.00
CA ASP A 41 1.30 5.97 4.00
C ASP A 41 -0.16 5.51 4.12
N LEU A 42 -0.51 5.00 5.30
CA LEU A 42 -1.86 4.53 5.62
C LEU A 42 -2.61 5.46 6.58
N LYS A 43 -2.04 6.62 6.96
CA LYS A 43 -2.63 7.51 7.97
C LYS A 43 -4.08 7.91 7.66
N ASN A 44 -4.37 8.17 6.39
CA ASN A 44 -5.70 8.57 5.92
C ASN A 44 -6.35 7.51 5.02
N PHE A 45 -5.91 6.25 5.15
CA PHE A 45 -6.44 5.19 4.31
C PHE A 45 -7.90 4.90 4.66
N ILE A 46 -8.80 5.10 3.71
CA ILE A 46 -10.22 4.81 3.88
C ILE A 46 -10.48 3.34 3.54
N HIS A 47 -11.14 2.63 4.46
CA HIS A 47 -11.36 1.18 4.34
C HIS A 47 -12.77 0.76 4.77
N GLY A 48 -13.09 -0.52 4.58
CA GLY A 48 -14.38 -1.09 4.93
C GLY A 48 -15.53 -0.49 4.11
N LYS A 49 -16.67 -0.20 4.74
CA LYS A 49 -17.85 0.35 4.05
C LYS A 49 -17.65 1.75 3.46
N SER A 50 -16.61 2.46 3.90
CA SER A 50 -16.30 3.81 3.46
C SER A 50 -15.41 3.86 2.20
N TRP A 51 -14.99 2.71 1.65
CA TRP A 51 -14.04 2.63 0.53
C TRP A 51 -14.40 3.50 -0.69
N THR A 52 -15.68 3.77 -0.91
CA THR A 52 -16.17 4.63 -2.00
C THR A 52 -15.66 6.07 -1.92
N ARG A 53 -15.23 6.49 -0.72
CA ARG A 53 -14.65 7.82 -0.47
C ARG A 53 -13.15 7.90 -0.80
N CYS A 54 -12.46 6.81 -1.13
CA CYS A 54 -11.03 6.85 -1.49
C CYS A 54 -10.70 7.77 -2.67
N ARG A 55 -11.69 8.11 -3.50
CA ARG A 55 -11.54 9.03 -4.64
C ARG A 55 -11.68 10.52 -4.24
N GLU A 56 -12.11 10.79 -3.02
CA GLU A 56 -12.32 12.15 -2.54
C GLU A 56 -10.95 12.78 -2.21
N PRO A 57 -10.77 14.08 -2.46
CA PRO A 57 -9.55 14.76 -2.07
C PRO A 57 -9.35 14.69 -0.55
N PRO A 58 -8.09 14.71 -0.07
CA PRO A 58 -7.80 14.86 1.35
C PRO A 58 -8.49 16.13 1.90
N ALA A 59 -9.04 16.03 3.11
CA ALA A 59 -9.54 17.19 3.85
C ALA A 59 -8.39 18.11 4.31
#